data_AF-A0A1I7UIH2-F1
#
_entry.id   AF-A0A1I7UIH2-F1
#
_cell.length_a   1.000
_cell.length_b   1.000
_cell.length_c   1.000
_cell.angle_alpha   90.00
_cell.angle_beta   90.00
_cell.angle_gamma   90.00
#
_symmetry.space_group_name_H-M   'P 1'
#
loop_
_entity.id
_entity.type
_entity.pdbx_description
1 polymer ?
#
loop_
_entity_poly.entity_id
_entity_poly.type
_entity_poly.pdbx_seq_one_letter_code
_entity_poly.pdbx_strand_id
1 'polypeptide(L)'
;MPVILLHPSFFYTILAFGCAELVLIIITIYHGIRPTLKVVFAMLGFEMALSLVKLVFAIVLMAKDGGQDCSIDHPCSILNVNVYERFGLFFFILITAFIDGLTALLTIANSPQMHEFELGDEYLF
;
A
#
# COMPACT_ATOMS: atom_id res chain seq x y z
N MET A 1 -14.20 26.13 -13.65
CA MET A 1 -13.78 24.82 -13.09
C MET A 1 -12.27 24.77 -13.18
N PRO A 2 -11.52 24.69 -12.08
CA PRO A 2 -10.10 24.42 -12.20
C PRO A 2 -9.97 22.96 -12.69
N VAL A 3 -9.41 22.80 -13.87
CA VAL A 3 -8.96 21.49 -14.36
C VAL A 3 -7.80 21.12 -13.44
N ILE A 4 -8.03 20.16 -12.55
CA ILE A 4 -6.98 19.61 -11.69
C ILE A 4 -6.03 18.85 -12.63
N LEU A 5 -5.04 19.55 -13.15
CA LEU A 5 -4.02 18.99 -14.01
C LEU A 5 -3.01 18.32 -13.08
N LEU A 6 -3.33 17.10 -12.66
CA LEU A 6 -2.49 16.26 -11.83
C LEU A 6 -1.07 16.26 -12.39
N HIS A 7 -0.10 16.73 -11.61
CA HIS A 7 1.28 16.74 -12.06
C HIS A 7 1.69 15.29 -12.44
N PRO A 8 2.41 15.05 -13.55
CA PRO A 8 2.69 13.69 -14.03
C PRO A 8 3.29 12.77 -12.98
N SER A 9 4.13 13.33 -12.12
CA SER A 9 4.78 12.70 -10.97
C SER A 9 3.79 12.16 -9.91
N PHE A 10 2.69 12.88 -9.65
CA PHE A 10 1.60 12.39 -8.79
C PHE A 10 0.89 11.20 -9.46
N PHE A 11 0.59 11.31 -10.76
CA PHE A 11 -0.07 10.24 -11.52
C PHE A 11 0.76 8.96 -11.57
N TYR A 12 2.07 9.05 -11.81
CA TYR A 12 2.96 7.88 -11.83
C TYR A 12 3.05 7.18 -10.48
N THR A 13 3.02 7.94 -9.38
CA THR A 13 3.05 7.37 -8.02
C THR A 13 1.78 6.56 -7.75
N ILE A 14 0.60 7.11 -8.09
CA ILE A 14 -0.66 6.38 -7.98
C ILE A 14 -0.69 5.16 -8.90
N LEU A 15 -0.21 5.31 -10.14
CA LEU A 15 -0.16 4.20 -11.09
C LEU A 15 0.71 3.05 -10.57
N ALA A 16 1.88 3.35 -10.01
CA ALA A 16 2.79 2.34 -9.48
C ALA A 16 2.16 1.54 -8.33
N PHE A 17 1.52 2.23 -7.37
CA PHE A 17 0.78 1.55 -6.31
C PHE A 17 -0.43 0.79 -6.85
N GLY A 18 -1.16 1.35 -7.82
CA GLY A 18 -2.28 0.68 -8.48
C GLY A 18 -1.87 -0.61 -9.21
N CYS A 19 -0.71 -0.63 -9.85
CA CYS A 19 -0.17 -1.86 -10.44
C CYS A 19 0.16 -2.92 -9.38
N ALA A 20 0.71 -2.50 -8.23
CA ALA A 20 1.00 -3.41 -7.14
C ALA A 20 -0.27 -4.00 -6.51
N GLU A 21 -1.33 -3.18 -6.35
CA GLU A 21 -2.66 -3.64 -5.93
C GLU A 21 -3.28 -4.63 -6.94
N LEU A 22 -3.08 -4.40 -8.24
CA LEU A 22 -3.60 -5.29 -9.27
C LEU A 22 -2.97 -6.70 -9.14
N VAL A 23 -1.68 -6.77 -8.80
CA VAL A 23 -1.01 -8.05 -8.50
C VAL A 23 -1.65 -8.73 -7.29
N LEU A 24 -1.96 -7.99 -6.21
CA LEU A 24 -2.69 -8.53 -5.05
C LEU A 24 -4.03 -9.10 -5.47
N ILE A 25 -4.82 -8.35 -6.24
CA ILE A 25 -6.14 -8.81 -6.72
C ILE A 25 -6.00 -10.14 -7.49
N ILE A 26 -4.99 -10.28 -8.35
CA ILE A 26 -4.73 -11.53 -9.08
C ILE A 26 -4.43 -12.68 -8.12
N ILE A 27 -3.58 -12.45 -7.12
CA ILE A 27 -3.24 -13.46 -6.09
C ILE A 27 -4.47 -13.84 -5.29
N THR A 28 -5.31 -12.88 -4.91
CA THR A 28 -6.57 -13.10 -4.17
C THR A 28 -7.58 -13.90 -4.99
N ILE A 29 -7.75 -13.58 -6.28
CA ILE A 29 -8.59 -14.36 -7.19
C ILE A 29 -8.06 -15.79 -7.31
N TYR A 30 -6.74 -15.95 -7.47
CA TYR A 30 -6.12 -17.27 -7.52
C TYR A 30 -6.35 -18.06 -6.22
N HIS A 31 -6.26 -17.41 -5.06
CA HIS A 31 -6.57 -18.03 -3.77
C HIS A 31 -8.04 -18.49 -3.70
N GLY A 32 -8.98 -17.68 -4.18
CA GLY A 32 -10.40 -18.04 -4.23
C GLY A 32 -10.68 -19.29 -5.08
N ILE A 33 -9.87 -19.54 -6.11
CA ILE A 33 -9.95 -20.75 -6.95
C ILE A 33 -9.19 -21.93 -6.31
N ARG A 34 -8.03 -21.66 -5.72
CA ARG A 34 -7.14 -22.66 -5.09
C ARG A 34 -6.78 -22.26 -3.66
N PRO A 35 -7.66 -22.56 -2.69
CA PRO A 35 -7.47 -22.18 -1.29
C PRO A 35 -6.31 -22.99 -0.69
N THR A 36 -5.11 -22.41 -0.73
CA THR A 36 -3.88 -23.06 -0.23
C THR A 36 -3.18 -22.15 0.76
N LEU A 37 -2.71 -22.71 1.87
CA LEU A 37 -2.02 -21.99 2.94
C LEU A 37 -0.81 -21.19 2.43
N LYS A 38 -0.06 -21.75 1.47
CA LYS A 38 1.09 -21.09 0.84
C LYS A 38 0.71 -19.78 0.15
N VAL A 39 -0.46 -19.72 -0.48
CA VAL A 39 -0.94 -18.51 -1.15
C VAL A 39 -1.41 -17.48 -0.13
N VAL A 40 -2.01 -17.91 0.99
CA VAL A 40 -2.38 -17.01 2.10
C VAL A 40 -1.14 -16.33 2.68
N PHE A 41 -0.07 -17.10 2.97
CA PHE A 41 1.20 -16.51 3.44
C PHE A 41 1.84 -15.57 2.43
N ALA A 42 1.80 -15.90 1.13
CA ALA A 42 2.32 -15.02 0.09
C ALA A 42 1.51 -13.72 -0.02
N MET A 43 0.18 -13.80 0.05
CA MET A 43 -0.72 -12.64 0.06
C MET A 43 -0.45 -11.75 1.28
N LEU A 44 -0.41 -12.33 2.48
CA LEU A 44 -0.10 -11.63 3.72
C LEU A 44 1.26 -10.95 3.70
N GLY A 45 2.30 -11.67 3.27
CA GLY A 45 3.64 -11.12 3.17
C GLY A 45 3.69 -9.95 2.19
N PHE A 46 2.97 -10.03 1.07
CA PHE A 46 2.93 -8.98 0.07
C PHE A 46 2.11 -7.77 0.52
N GLU A 47 0.94 -7.96 1.15
CA GLU A 47 0.14 -6.87 1.74
C GLU A 47 0.93 -6.11 2.82
N MET A 48 1.58 -6.84 3.73
CA MET A 48 2.40 -6.24 4.79
C MET A 48 3.62 -5.49 4.22
N ALA A 49 4.30 -6.07 3.23
CA ALA A 49 5.44 -5.42 2.58
C ALA A 49 5.01 -4.15 1.83
N LEU A 50 3.88 -4.19 1.10
CA LEU A 50 3.35 -3.01 0.40
C LEU A 50 2.91 -1.92 1.37
N SER A 51 2.21 -2.27 2.44
CA SER A 51 1.82 -1.31 3.48
C SER A 51 3.05 -0.63 4.09
N LEU A 52 4.11 -1.38 4.38
CA LEU A 52 5.35 -0.83 4.91
C LEU A 52 6.05 0.10 3.91
N VAL A 53 6.13 -0.28 2.63
CA VAL A 53 6.69 0.58 1.56
C VAL A 53 5.89 1.87 1.41
N LYS A 54 4.56 1.80 1.40
CA LYS A 54 3.68 2.97 1.37
C LYS A 54 3.93 3.89 2.57
N LEU A 55 4.05 3.32 3.76
CA LEU A 55 4.28 4.08 4.99
C LEU A 55 5.66 4.76 5.00
N VAL A 56 6.72 4.05 4.60
CA VAL A 56 8.06 4.63 4.42
C VAL A 56 8.03 5.75 3.37
N PHE A 57 7.35 5.53 2.25
CA PHE A 57 7.23 6.55 1.20
C PHE A 57 6.47 7.79 1.70
N ALA A 58 5.38 7.61 2.45
CA ALA A 58 4.65 8.71 3.08
C ALA A 58 5.52 9.51 4.08
N ILE A 59 6.31 8.81 4.91
CA ILE A 59 7.27 9.47 5.82
C ILE A 59 8.31 10.25 5.03
N VAL A 60 8.92 9.66 4.00
CA VAL A 60 9.94 10.32 3.17
C VAL A 60 9.36 11.55 2.47
N LEU A 61 8.13 11.45 1.95
CA LEU A 61 7.42 12.55 1.29
C LEU A 61 7.11 13.72 2.22
N MET A 62 6.90 13.47 3.52
CA MET A 62 6.74 14.55 4.51
C MET A 62 8.07 15.02 5.12
N ALA A 63 9.04 14.14 5.32
CA ALA A 63 10.28 14.45 6.01
C ALA A 63 11.30 15.20 5.14
N LYS A 64 11.42 14.85 3.86
CA LYS A 64 12.33 15.55 2.93
C LYS A 64 11.75 16.85 2.37
N ASP A 65 10.44 16.94 2.41
CA ASP A 65 9.66 17.69 1.42
C ASP A 65 8.56 18.53 2.10
N GLY A 66 8.33 18.31 3.40
CA GLY A 66 7.28 18.95 4.20
C GLY A 66 7.49 20.45 4.41
N GLY A 67 6.51 21.24 3.98
CA GLY A 67 6.40 22.67 4.29
C GLY A 67 7.08 23.63 3.31
N GLN A 68 7.76 23.14 2.28
CA GLN A 68 8.35 24.01 1.24
C GLN A 68 7.49 24.04 -0.02
N ASP A 69 7.20 25.25 -0.52
CA ASP A 69 6.65 25.50 -1.85
C ASP A 69 7.73 25.17 -2.88
N CYS A 70 7.69 23.95 -3.40
CA CYS A 70 8.57 23.45 -4.45
C CYS A 70 8.17 24.07 -5.80
N SER A 71 8.32 25.38 -5.93
CA SER A 71 8.23 26.07 -7.21
C SER A 71 9.54 25.90 -7.99
N ILE A 72 9.54 26.28 -9.27
CA ILE A 72 10.68 26.11 -10.21
C ILE A 72 12.02 26.62 -9.63
N ASP A 73 11.99 27.58 -8.71
CA ASP A 73 13.17 28.19 -8.10
C ASP A 73 13.74 27.40 -6.88
N HIS A 74 12.99 26.44 -6.33
CA HIS A 74 13.43 25.53 -5.26
C HIS A 74 13.04 24.08 -5.59
N PRO A 75 13.78 23.39 -6.48
CA PRO A 75 13.45 22.04 -6.89
C PRO A 75 13.57 21.07 -5.73
N CYS A 76 12.43 20.55 -5.27
CA CYS A 76 12.41 19.50 -4.26
C CYS A 76 12.94 18.18 -4.82
N SER A 77 13.57 17.39 -3.94
CA SER A 77 14.41 16.26 -4.32
C SER A 77 13.63 15.04 -4.82
N ILE A 78 12.32 14.94 -4.57
CA ILE A 78 11.55 13.69 -4.75
C ILE A 78 10.41 13.84 -5.76
N LEU A 79 9.54 14.84 -5.60
CA LEU A 79 8.38 15.04 -6.48
C LEU A 79 8.13 16.53 -6.71
N ASN A 80 8.17 16.96 -7.98
CA ASN A 80 7.86 18.33 -8.38
C ASN A 80 6.32 18.47 -8.42
N VAL A 81 5.66 18.71 -7.29
CA VAL A 81 4.20 18.65 -7.13
C VAL A 81 3.76 19.82 -6.25
N ASN A 82 2.54 20.35 -6.45
CA ASN A 82 2.02 21.45 -5.65
C ASN A 82 1.77 21.02 -4.18
N VAL A 83 1.84 21.94 -3.21
CA VAL A 83 1.67 21.63 -1.77
C VAL A 83 0.33 20.95 -1.49
N TYR A 84 -0.76 21.42 -2.08
CA TYR A 84 -2.09 20.81 -1.91
C TYR A 84 -2.15 19.37 -2.45
N GLU A 85 -1.55 19.11 -3.60
CA GLU A 85 -1.49 17.77 -4.20
C GLU A 85 -0.60 16.82 -3.39
N ARG A 86 0.47 17.32 -2.75
CA ARG A 86 1.33 16.53 -1.87
C ARG A 86 0.64 16.13 -0.58
N PHE A 87 -0.07 17.04 0.07
CA PHE A 87 -0.92 16.70 1.22
C PHE A 87 -1.99 15.69 0.82
N GLY A 88 -2.62 15.85 -0.34
CA GLY A 88 -3.55 14.86 -0.90
C GLY A 88 -2.90 13.49 -1.11
N LEU A 89 -1.71 13.44 -1.72
CA LEU A 89 -0.95 12.21 -1.98
C LEU A 89 -0.57 11.52 -0.67
N PHE A 90 -0.10 12.28 0.32
CA PHE A 90 0.25 11.77 1.64
C PHE A 90 -0.93 11.11 2.34
N PHE A 91 -2.08 11.79 2.42
CA PHE A 91 -3.28 11.22 3.04
C PHE A 91 -3.81 10.03 2.25
N PHE A 92 -3.74 10.07 0.92
CA PHE A 92 -4.10 8.93 0.08
C PHE A 92 -3.23 7.71 0.39
N ILE A 93 -1.91 7.88 0.47
CA ILE A 93 -0.98 6.78 0.79
C ILE A 93 -1.21 6.27 2.21
N LEU A 94 -1.42 7.16 3.19
CA LEU A 94 -1.70 6.75 4.57
C LEU A 94 -2.98 5.94 4.69
N ILE A 95 -4.07 6.39 4.09
CA ILE A 95 -5.36 5.70 4.13
C ILE A 95 -5.26 4.35 3.45
N THR A 96 -4.62 4.28 2.27
CA THR A 96 -4.44 3.02 1.55
C THR A 96 -3.54 2.06 2.32
N ALA A 97 -2.42 2.51 2.88
CA ALA A 97 -1.55 1.68 3.72
C ALA A 97 -2.27 1.14 4.96
N PHE A 98 -3.15 1.95 5.58
CA PHE A 98 -3.99 1.52 6.70
C PHE A 98 -5.01 0.46 6.29
N ILE A 99 -5.67 0.63 5.14
CA ILE A 99 -6.62 -0.36 4.60
C ILE A 99 -5.91 -1.66 4.25
N ASP A 100 -4.71 -1.61 3.67
CA ASP A 100 -3.92 -2.82 3.37
C ASP A 100 -3.58 -3.57 4.67
N GLY A 101 -3.13 -2.84 5.69
CA GLY A 101 -2.84 -3.42 7.01
C GLY A 101 -4.09 -4.02 7.67
N LEU A 102 -5.25 -3.36 7.54
CA LEU A 102 -6.52 -3.89 8.04
C LEU A 102 -6.94 -5.15 7.26
N THR A 103 -6.78 -5.16 5.94
CA THR A 103 -7.07 -6.33 5.09
C THR A 103 -6.19 -7.51 5.46
N ALA A 104 -4.90 -7.27 5.72
CA ALA A 104 -3.99 -8.30 6.20
C ALA A 104 -4.44 -8.87 7.56
N LEU A 105 -4.80 -8.00 8.52
CA LEU A 105 -5.31 -8.44 9.83
C LEU A 105 -6.61 -9.24 9.71
N LEU A 106 -7.55 -8.79 8.87
CA LEU A 106 -8.80 -9.51 8.60
C LEU A 106 -8.56 -10.85 7.92
N THR A 107 -7.58 -10.94 7.03
CA THR A 107 -7.16 -12.18 6.37
C THR A 107 -6.60 -13.18 7.38
N ILE A 108 -5.78 -12.72 8.34
CA ILE A 108 -5.30 -13.58 9.44
C ILE A 108 -6.48 -14.04 10.30
N ALA A 109 -7.32 -13.12 10.75
CA ALA A 109 -8.40 -13.40 11.70
C ALA A 109 -9.51 -14.31 11.14
N ASN A 110 -9.74 -14.28 9.82
CA ASN A 110 -10.84 -14.99 9.18
C ASN A 110 -10.40 -16.11 8.23
N SER A 111 -9.10 -16.35 8.01
CA SER A 111 -8.64 -17.44 7.16
C SER A 111 -8.80 -18.79 7.86
N PRO A 112 -9.63 -19.72 7.35
CA PRO A 112 -9.74 -21.06 7.91
C PRO A 112 -8.42 -21.81 7.85
N GLN A 113 -7.61 -21.57 6.81
CA GLN A 113 -6.32 -22.24 6.67
C GLN A 113 -5.31 -21.78 7.74
N MET A 114 -5.32 -20.50 8.11
CA MET A 114 -4.48 -19.99 9.20
C MET A 114 -4.94 -20.56 10.55
N HIS A 115 -6.24 -20.69 10.76
CA HIS A 115 -6.79 -21.30 11.97
C HIS A 115 -6.45 -22.79 12.08
N GLU A 116 -6.54 -23.54 10.97
CA GLU A 116 -6.12 -24.95 10.90
C GLU A 116 -4.61 -25.13 11.10
N PHE A 117 -3.79 -24.17 10.66
CA PHE A 117 -2.35 -24.17 10.93
C PHE A 117 -2.05 -23.95 12.42
N GLU A 118 -2.71 -22.98 13.05
CA GLU A 118 -2.56 -22.67 14.47
C GLU A 118 -3.01 -23.84 15.36
N LEU A 119 -4.15 -24.47 15.05
CA LEU A 119 -4.62 -25.68 15.72
C LEU A 119 -3.76 -26.91 15.41
N GLY A 120 -3.18 -27.01 14.21
CA GLY A 120 -2.29 -28.10 13.80
C GLY A 120 -1.02 -28.19 14.64
N ASP A 121 -0.51 -27.05 15.12
CA ASP A 121 0.60 -26.99 16.08
C ASP A 121 0.19 -27.40 17.51
N GLU A 122 -1.09 -27.31 17.89
CA GLU A 122 -1.58 -27.75 19.19
C GLU A 122 -1.65 -29.29 19.35
N TYR A 123 -1.63 -30.06 18.24
CA TYR A 123 -1.65 -31.53 18.27
C TYR A 123 -0.27 -32.19 18.20
N LEU A 124 0.81 -31.40 18.29
CA LEU A 124 2.21 -31.87 18.18
C LEU A 124 3.00 -31.89 19.51
N PHE A 125 2.31 -31.84 20.65
CA PHE A 125 2.93 -31.99 21.99
C PHE A 125 2.23 -33.05 22.84
#